data_AF-U1MKW3-F1
#
_entry.id   AF-U1MKW3-F1
#
_cell.length_a   1.000
_cell.length_b   1.000
_cell.length_c   1.000
_cell.angle_alpha   90.00
_cell.angle_beta   90.00
_cell.angle_gamma   90.00
#
_symmetry.space_group_name_H-M   'P 1'
#
loop_
_entity.id
_entity.type
_entity.pdbx_description
1 polymer ?
#
loop_
_entity_poly.entity_id
_entity_poly.type
_entity_poly.pdbx_seq_one_letter_code
_entity_poly.pdbx_strand_id
1 'polypeptide(L)'
;MIELLLDAAIHVGYAMSEPPPKQLFVRPVYYIYMSEAATNDDDGNDIATVNFKLTESFLEQIDDTWQGRGFNSRSEFIRYTLRDAVEFPTFDRDELVALLEAEEDIREGRTTSAEEARERFGASDE
;
A
#
# COMPACT_ATOMS: atom_id res chain seq x y z
N MET A 1 44.21 58.92 33.34
CA MET A 1 45.28 58.59 32.37
C MET A 1 44.73 57.45 31.52
N ILE A 2 43.78 57.78 30.62
CA ILE A 2 44.02 58.04 29.18
C ILE A 2 44.43 56.71 28.52
N GLU A 3 43.45 55.98 27.96
CA GLU A 3 43.14 56.01 26.51
C GLU A 3 44.38 55.71 25.68
N LEU A 4 44.49 54.49 25.17
CA LEU A 4 45.24 54.23 23.96
C LEU A 4 44.60 53.08 23.19
N LEU A 5 43.79 53.52 22.23
CA LEU A 5 43.60 52.93 20.91
C LEU A 5 42.75 51.67 20.80
N LEU A 6 41.45 51.93 20.86
CA LEU A 6 40.53 51.55 19.79
C LEU A 6 41.06 52.08 18.43
N ASP A 7 41.74 51.27 17.62
CA ASP A 7 41.52 51.20 16.16
C ASP A 7 42.40 50.13 15.49
N ALA A 8 41.85 48.94 15.31
CA ALA A 8 42.19 48.06 14.20
C ALA A 8 40.94 47.23 13.89
N ALA A 9 40.02 47.93 13.26
CA ALA A 9 38.94 47.40 12.48
C ALA A 9 39.27 46.05 11.81
N ILE A 10 38.31 45.13 11.97
CA ILE A 10 37.82 44.26 10.90
C ILE A 10 38.90 43.40 10.24
N HIS A 11 39.08 42.15 10.70
CA HIS A 11 39.36 41.02 9.81
C HIS A 11 39.22 39.67 10.54
N VAL A 12 38.34 38.82 9.98
CA VAL A 12 38.31 37.35 10.13
C VAL A 12 37.84 36.81 11.49
N GLY A 13 36.86 35.94 11.61
CA GLY A 13 35.97 35.28 10.67
C GLY A 13 34.96 34.52 11.53
N TYR A 14 33.71 34.48 11.05
CA TYR A 14 32.64 33.68 11.62
C TYR A 14 33.18 32.24 11.78
N ALA A 15 33.36 31.78 13.02
CA ALA A 15 33.74 30.41 13.28
C ALA A 15 32.55 29.54 12.84
N MET A 16 32.64 29.02 11.61
CA MET A 16 31.79 27.98 11.08
C MET A 16 31.93 26.78 12.03
N SER A 17 30.98 26.62 12.95
CA SER A 17 30.76 25.36 13.64
C SER A 17 30.65 24.29 12.58
N GLU A 18 31.59 23.34 12.56
CA GLU A 18 31.50 22.18 11.68
C GLU A 18 30.11 21.53 11.86
N PRO A 19 29.39 21.23 10.77
CA PRO A 19 28.12 20.51 10.89
C PRO A 19 28.40 19.16 11.55
N PRO A 20 27.55 18.69 12.47
CA PRO A 20 27.75 17.40 13.12
C PRO A 20 27.89 16.31 12.06
N PRO A 21 28.76 15.31 12.27
CA PRO A 21 28.97 14.24 11.31
C PRO A 21 27.61 13.60 10.98
N LYS A 22 27.26 13.55 9.69
CA LYS A 22 26.02 12.94 9.22
C LYS A 22 26.04 11.47 9.62
N GLN A 23 25.30 11.13 10.68
CA GLN A 23 25.09 9.75 11.08
C GLN A 23 24.29 9.08 9.96
N LEU A 24 24.97 8.26 9.17
CA LEU A 24 24.34 7.46 8.13
C LEU A 24 23.44 6.44 8.84
N PHE A 25 22.15 6.75 8.95
CA PHE A 25 21.15 5.77 9.37
C PHE A 25 20.99 4.76 8.24
N VAL A 26 21.86 3.75 8.24
CA VAL A 26 21.70 2.56 7.43
C VAL A 26 20.51 1.81 8.02
N ARG A 27 19.33 2.03 7.45
CA ARG A 27 18.19 1.16 7.77
C ARG A 27 18.55 -0.24 7.30
N PRO A 28 18.56 -1.26 8.18
CA PRO A 28 18.78 -2.63 7.73
C PRO A 28 17.69 -2.97 6.73
N VAL A 29 18.10 -3.25 5.49
CA VAL A 29 17.21 -3.84 4.49
C VAL A 29 17.37 -5.35 4.68
N TYR A 30 16.41 -5.97 5.34
CA TYR A 30 16.38 -7.42 5.45
C TYR A 30 16.07 -8.02 4.07
N TYR A 31 17.09 -8.60 3.44
CA TYR A 31 16.94 -9.34 2.20
C TYR A 31 16.43 -10.73 2.56
N ILE A 32 15.11 -10.91 2.58
CA ILE A 32 14.51 -12.23 2.72
C ILE A 32 14.40 -12.82 1.32
N TYR A 33 15.27 -13.79 1.03
CA TYR A 33 15.21 -14.56 -0.20
C TYR A 33 13.85 -15.27 -0.24
N MET A 34 12.99 -14.83 -1.15
CA MET A 34 11.74 -15.51 -1.45
C MET A 34 12.10 -16.87 -2.06
N SER A 35 11.65 -17.95 -1.43
CA SER A 35 11.87 -19.31 -1.94
C SER A 35 11.34 -19.40 -3.37
N GLU A 36 12.20 -19.83 -4.29
CA GLU A 36 11.82 -20.18 -5.66
C GLU A 36 10.77 -21.29 -5.61
N ALA A 37 9.51 -20.93 -5.82
CA ALA A 37 8.53 -21.89 -6.28
C ALA A 37 8.81 -22.07 -7.77
N ALA A 38 9.65 -23.06 -8.12
CA ALA A 38 9.95 -23.40 -9.50
C ALA A 38 8.66 -23.89 -10.19
N THR A 39 7.98 -22.98 -10.88
CA THR A 39 7.03 -23.36 -11.93
C THR A 39 7.90 -23.65 -13.15
N ASN A 40 8.23 -24.93 -13.35
CA ASN A 40 8.84 -25.39 -14.59
C ASN A 40 7.78 -25.31 -15.70
N ASP A 41 7.55 -24.11 -16.21
CA ASP A 41 6.60 -23.87 -17.28
C ASP A 41 7.38 -23.77 -18.59
N ASP A 42 7.41 -24.89 -19.32
CA ASP A 42 7.91 -25.05 -20.70
C ASP A 42 7.03 -24.30 -21.74
N ASP A 43 6.19 -23.36 -21.28
CA ASP A 43 5.06 -22.77 -22.01
C ASP A 43 5.15 -21.23 -22.13
N GLY A 44 6.37 -20.70 -22.27
CA GLY A 44 6.60 -19.35 -22.79
C GLY A 44 6.08 -18.17 -21.95
N ASN A 45 5.67 -18.40 -20.70
CA ASN A 45 5.25 -17.33 -19.81
C ASN A 45 6.43 -16.93 -18.92
N ASP A 46 7.20 -15.94 -19.37
CA ASP A 46 8.36 -15.44 -18.65
C ASP A 46 7.96 -14.95 -17.24
N ILE A 47 8.61 -15.52 -16.22
CA ILE A 47 8.37 -15.16 -14.82
C ILE A 47 9.24 -13.96 -14.47
N ALA A 48 8.61 -12.81 -14.19
CA ALA A 48 9.29 -11.65 -13.67
C ALA A 48 9.37 -11.67 -12.12
N THR A 49 10.53 -11.30 -11.57
CA THR A 49 10.69 -11.12 -10.11
C THR A 49 10.40 -9.68 -9.70
N VAL A 50 9.53 -9.50 -8.71
CA VAL A 50 9.18 -8.20 -8.14
C VAL A 50 9.67 -8.12 -6.69
N ASN A 51 10.27 -6.98 -6.31
CA ASN A 51 10.78 -6.74 -4.97
C ASN A 51 9.92 -5.67 -4.26
N PHE A 52 9.51 -5.95 -3.02
CA PHE A 52 8.69 -5.05 -2.21
C PHE A 52 9.43 -4.65 -0.92
N LYS A 53 9.13 -3.46 -0.42
CA LYS A 53 9.55 -3.02 0.93
C LYS A 53 8.31 -2.96 1.81
N LEU A 54 8.36 -3.62 2.95
CA LEU A 54 7.27 -3.73 3.92
C LEU A 54 7.80 -3.43 5.32
N THR A 55 6.91 -3.12 6.26
CA THR A 55 7.29 -3.11 7.68
C THR A 55 7.41 -4.55 8.18
N GLU A 56 8.29 -4.79 9.14
CA GLU A 56 8.47 -6.12 9.75
C GLU A 56 7.16 -6.64 10.35
N SER A 57 6.42 -5.78 11.06
CA SER A 57 5.12 -6.11 11.64
C SER A 57 4.05 -6.50 10.61
N PHE A 58 4.16 -6.03 9.37
CA PHE A 58 3.24 -6.41 8.31
C PHE A 58 3.68 -7.71 7.63
N LEU A 59 4.99 -7.92 7.50
CA LEU A 59 5.53 -9.20 7.04
C LEU A 59 5.12 -10.35 7.97
N GLU A 60 5.17 -10.17 9.29
CA GLU A 60 4.70 -11.16 10.27
C GLU A 60 3.22 -11.50 10.06
N GLN A 61 2.36 -10.50 9.84
CA GLN A 61 0.95 -10.73 9.55
C GLN A 61 0.73 -11.49 8.23
N ILE A 62 1.54 -11.22 7.21
CA ILE A 62 1.52 -11.98 5.96
C ILE A 62 1.90 -13.43 6.26
N ASP A 63 2.97 -13.64 7.04
CA ASP A 63 3.51 -14.95 7.39
C ASP A 63 2.46 -15.83 8.10
N ASP A 64 1.75 -15.28 9.07
CA ASP A 64 0.64 -15.97 9.75
C ASP A 64 -0.53 -16.26 8.80
N THR A 65 -0.84 -15.33 7.90
CA THR A 65 -2.00 -15.42 7.01
C THR A 65 -1.85 -16.50 5.95
N TRP A 66 -0.72 -16.56 5.24
CA TRP A 66 -0.56 -17.54 4.16
C TRP A 66 -0.52 -18.97 4.70
N GLN A 67 0.11 -19.17 5.87
CA GLN A 67 0.15 -20.46 6.55
C GLN A 67 -1.24 -20.86 7.04
N GLY A 68 -1.96 -19.95 7.69
CA GLY A 68 -3.33 -20.19 8.16
C GLY A 68 -4.31 -20.51 7.04
N ARG A 69 -4.05 -20.02 5.82
CA ARG A 69 -4.83 -20.30 4.61
C ARG A 69 -4.36 -21.52 3.81
N GLY A 70 -3.28 -22.20 4.24
CA GLY A 70 -2.81 -23.44 3.63
C GLY A 70 -2.06 -23.30 2.31
N PHE A 71 -1.50 -22.12 2.00
CA PHE A 71 -0.64 -21.94 0.83
C PHE A 71 0.69 -22.67 1.02
N ASN A 72 1.34 -23.11 -0.07
CA ASN A 72 2.62 -23.82 0.03
C ASN A 72 3.80 -22.85 0.22
N SER A 73 3.62 -21.58 -0.17
CA SER A 73 4.65 -20.55 -0.01
C SER A 73 4.05 -19.15 0.06
N ARG A 74 4.84 -18.23 0.61
CA ARG A 74 4.56 -16.79 0.59
C ARG A 74 4.39 -16.25 -0.82
N SER A 75 5.28 -16.63 -1.73
CA SER A 75 5.26 -16.21 -3.13
C SER A 75 3.98 -16.64 -3.83
N GLU A 76 3.44 -17.81 -3.50
CA GLU A 76 2.16 -18.28 -4.03
C GLU A 76 0.99 -17.44 -3.49
N PHE A 77 0.94 -17.20 -2.18
CA PHE A 77 -0.09 -16.36 -1.56
C PHE A 77 -0.08 -14.92 -2.11
N ILE A 78 1.11 -14.32 -2.26
CA ILE A 78 1.26 -12.97 -2.81
C ILE A 78 0.79 -12.94 -4.27
N ARG A 79 1.21 -13.90 -5.10
CA ARG A 79 0.77 -13.98 -6.51
C ARG A 79 -0.74 -14.18 -6.61
N TYR A 80 -1.32 -15.05 -5.78
CA TYR A 80 -2.76 -15.28 -5.70
C TYR A 80 -3.49 -13.97 -5.36
N THR A 81 -3.07 -13.28 -4.30
CA THR A 81 -3.72 -12.05 -3.84
C THR A 81 -3.62 -10.92 -4.86
N LEU A 82 -2.46 -10.76 -5.51
CA LEU A 82 -2.29 -9.76 -6.57
C LEU A 82 -3.12 -10.08 -7.81
N ARG A 83 -3.23 -11.36 -8.20
CA ARG A 83 -4.10 -11.78 -9.31
C ARG A 83 -5.56 -11.52 -8.99
N ASP A 84 -6.02 -11.93 -7.81
CA ASP A 84 -7.39 -11.72 -7.35
C ASP A 84 -7.76 -10.24 -7.36
N ALA A 85 -6.89 -9.37 -6.85
CA ALA A 85 -7.11 -7.92 -6.87
C ALA A 85 -7.16 -7.31 -8.29
N VAL A 86 -6.56 -7.96 -9.30
CA VAL A 86 -6.58 -7.51 -10.70
C VAL A 86 -7.76 -8.09 -11.48
N GLU A 87 -8.08 -9.37 -11.27
CA GLU A 87 -9.15 -10.09 -11.96
C GLU A 87 -10.53 -9.77 -11.37
N PHE A 88 -10.58 -9.57 -10.06
CA PHE A 88 -11.77 -9.24 -9.29
C PHE A 88 -11.47 -8.00 -8.44
N PRO A 89 -11.29 -6.82 -9.06
CA PRO A 89 -11.12 -5.61 -8.29
C PRO A 89 -12.30 -5.48 -7.34
N THR A 90 -12.02 -5.49 -6.03
CA THR A 90 -13.00 -5.10 -5.03
C THR A 90 -13.57 -3.74 -5.41
N PHE A 91 -14.81 -3.46 -4.98
CA PHE A 91 -15.49 -2.21 -5.25
C PHE A 91 -14.53 -1.02 -5.20
N ASP A 92 -14.50 -0.24 -6.29
CA ASP A 92 -13.79 1.02 -6.26
C ASP A 92 -14.48 1.99 -5.27
N ARG A 93 -13.86 3.15 -5.05
CA ARG A 93 -14.40 4.13 -4.09
C ARG A 93 -15.83 4.53 -4.42
N ASP A 94 -16.15 4.70 -5.70
CA ASP A 94 -17.45 5.19 -6.14
C ASP A 94 -18.50 4.09 -5.99
N GLU A 95 -18.13 2.84 -6.27
CA GLU A 95 -18.99 1.67 -6.03
C GLU A 95 -19.26 1.44 -4.53
N LEU A 96 -18.26 1.64 -3.66
CA LEU A 96 -18.45 1.60 -2.21
C LEU A 96 -19.39 2.72 -1.73
N VAL A 97 -19.26 3.92 -2.28
CA VAL A 97 -20.17 5.05 -1.97
C VAL A 97 -21.59 4.71 -2.43
N ALA A 98 -21.77 4.18 -3.64
CA ALA A 98 -23.08 3.78 -4.16
C ALA A 98 -23.74 2.70 -3.27
N LEU A 99 -22.97 1.74 -2.76
CA LEU A 99 -23.48 0.74 -1.81
C LEU A 99 -23.94 1.37 -0.48
N LEU A 100 -23.20 2.35 0.05
CA LEU A 100 -23.56 3.06 1.28
C LEU A 100 -24.81 3.93 1.08
N GLU A 101 -24.92 4.61 -0.07
CA GLU A 101 -26.12 5.39 -0.43
C GLU A 101 -27.34 4.48 -0.57
N ALA A 102 -27.20 3.32 -1.21
CA ALA A 102 -28.28 2.34 -1.34
C ALA A 102 -28.75 1.80 0.02
N GLU A 103 -27.82 1.53 0.96
CA GLU A 103 -28.17 1.11 2.32
C GLU A 103 -28.94 2.22 3.08
N GLU A 104 -28.54 3.49 2.89
CA GLU A 104 -29.27 4.62 3.44
C GLU A 104 -30.68 4.77 2.83
N ASP A 105 -30.83 4.60 1.52
CA ASP A 105 -32.12 4.60 0.84
C ASP A 105 -33.06 3.52 1.40
N ILE A 106 -32.53 2.31 1.66
CA ILE A 106 -33.29 1.22 2.28
C ILE A 106 -33.75 1.62 3.68
N ARG A 107 -32.83 2.14 4.51
CA ARG A 107 -33.11 2.56 5.88
C ARG A 107 -34.17 3.68 5.95
N GLU A 108 -34.16 4.59 4.99
CA GLU A 108 -35.10 5.71 4.93
C GLU A 108 -36.40 5.38 4.17
N GLY A 109 -36.53 4.16 3.66
CA GLY A 109 -37.70 3.75 2.88
C GLY A 109 -37.84 4.49 1.55
N ARG A 110 -36.72 4.95 0.98
CA ARG A 110 -36.65 5.61 -0.34
C ARG A 110 -36.60 4.60 -1.50
N THR A 111 -36.57 3.30 -1.19
CA THR A 111 -36.61 2.23 -2.18
C THR A 111 -38.05 1.80 -2.52
N THR A 112 -38.21 1.25 -3.71
CA THR A 112 -39.48 0.64 -4.17
C THR A 112 -39.35 -0.88 -4.17
N SER A 113 -40.48 -1.58 -4.12
CA SER A 113 -40.48 -3.04 -4.22
C SER A 113 -40.08 -3.51 -5.63
N ALA A 114 -39.51 -4.71 -5.73
CA ALA A 114 -39.14 -5.27 -7.03
C ALA A 114 -40.35 -5.50 -7.96
N GLU A 115 -41.53 -5.75 -7.39
CA GLU A 115 -42.77 -5.91 -8.17
C GLU A 115 -43.23 -4.57 -8.77
N GLU A 116 -43.31 -3.54 -7.92
CA GLU A 116 -43.67 -2.19 -8.34
C GLU A 116 -42.67 -1.63 -9.37
N ALA A 117 -41.38 -1.90 -9.20
CA ALA A 117 -40.36 -1.54 -10.17
C ALA A 117 -40.58 -2.25 -11.53
N ARG A 118 -40.88 -3.55 -11.54
CA ARG A 118 -41.14 -4.29 -12.79
C ARG A 118 -42.35 -3.76 -13.53
N GLU A 119 -43.45 -3.50 -12.82
CA GLU A 119 -44.67 -2.91 -13.38
C GLU A 119 -44.39 -1.51 -13.97
N ARG A 120 -43.65 -0.67 -13.22
CA ARG A 120 -43.34 0.71 -13.62
C ARG A 120 -42.38 0.80 -14.81
N PHE A 121 -41.40 -0.09 -14.88
CA PHE A 121 -40.33 -0.03 -15.88
C PHE A 121 -40.48 -1.05 -17.02
N GLY A 122 -41.57 -1.84 -17.04
CA GLY A 122 -41.85 -2.79 -18.12
C GLY A 122 -40.86 -3.96 -18.17
N ALA A 123 -40.38 -4.40 -17.01
CA ALA A 123 -39.45 -5.53 -16.86
C ALA A 123 -40.16 -6.81 -16.35
N SER A 124 -41.48 -6.86 -16.45
CA SER A 124 -42.25 -8.10 -16.33
C SER A 124 -41.99 -8.93 -17.59
N ASP A 125 -41.43 -10.13 -17.42
CA ASP A 125 -41.28 -11.10 -18.51
C ASP A 125 -42.63 -11.27 -19.23
N GLU A 126 -42.62 -11.19 -20.56
CA GLU A 126 -43.74 -11.62 -21.42
C GLU A 126 -43.85 -13.16 -21.45
#